data_AF-A0A848VA93-F1
#
_entry.id   AF-A0A848VA93-F1
#
_cell.length_a   1.000
_cell.length_b   1.000
_cell.length_c   1.000
_cell.angle_alpha   90.00
_cell.angle_beta   90.00
_cell.angle_gamma   90.00
#
_symmetry.space_group_name_H-M   'P 1'
#
loop_
_entity.id
_entity.type
_entity.pdbx_description
1 polymer ?
#
loop_
_entity_poly.entity_id
_entity_poly.type
_entity_poly.pdbx_seq_one_letter_code
_entity_poly.pdbx_strand_id
1 'polypeptide(L)' 'MIAFIEENRDIGVEPLCKHLTIAPPTFDNHVAKRANPDLLSDRPRRDNALRPEPEIERV' A
#
# COMPACT_ATOMS: atom_id res chain seq x y z
N MET A 1 4.17 2.69 -3.45
CA MET A 1 4.61 1.32 -3.78
C MET A 1 3.57 0.59 -4.63
N ILE A 2 2.40 0.23 -4.08
CA ILE A 2 1.35 -0.52 -4.81
C ILE A 2 0.98 0.17 -6.13
N ALA A 3 0.63 1.46 -6.09
CA ALA A 3 0.22 2.23 -7.27
C ALA A 3 1.27 2.17 -8.39
N PHE A 4 2.55 2.36 -8.07
CA PHE A 4 3.64 2.23 -9.04
C PHE A 4 3.69 0.84 -9.71
N ILE A 5 3.50 -0.24 -8.94
CA ILE A 5 3.49 -1.60 -9.50
C ILE A 5 2.23 -1.82 -10.37
N GLU A 6 1.08 -1.29 -9.93
CA GLU A 6 -0.18 -1.35 -10.69
C GLU A 6 -0.10 -0.58 -12.01
N GLU A 7 0.53 0.60 -12.01
CA GLU A 7 0.71 1.47 -13.18
C GLU A 7 1.67 0.91 -14.23
N ASN A 8 2.61 0.04 -13.85
CA ASN A 8 3.65 -0.51 -14.73
C ASN A 8 3.53 -2.04 -14.90
N ARG A 9 2.32 -2.59 -14.72
CA ARG A 9 2.09 -4.05 -14.62
C ARG A 9 2.46 -4.81 -15.90
N ASP A 10 2.61 -4.12 -17.03
CA ASP A 10 3.10 -4.65 -18.31
C ASP A 10 4.54 -5.20 -18.21
N ILE A 11 5.37 -4.65 -17.32
CA ILE A 11 6.73 -5.14 -17.03
C ILE A 11 6.72 -6.42 -16.18
N GLY A 12 5.62 -6.68 -15.49
CA GLY A 12 5.45 -7.79 -14.55
C GLY A 12 5.81 -7.44 -13.10
N VAL A 13 5.15 -8.10 -12.16
CA VAL A 13 5.24 -7.78 -10.71
C VAL A 13 6.63 -8.11 -10.15
N GLU A 14 7.21 -9.26 -10.52
CA GLU A 14 8.49 -9.71 -9.96
C GLU A 14 9.68 -8.79 -10.34
N PRO A 15 9.87 -8.39 -11.61
CA PRO A 15 10.90 -7.40 -11.97
C PRO A 15 10.75 -6.06 -11.24
N LEU A 16 9.52 -5.57 -11.08
CA LEU A 16 9.23 -4.33 -10.36
C LEU A 16 9.51 -4.46 -8.86
N CYS A 17 9.19 -5.61 -8.26
CA CYS A 17 9.54 -5.89 -6.86
C CYS A 17 11.07 -5.89 -6.68
N LYS A 18 11.83 -6.47 -7.62
CA LYS A 18 13.30 -6.42 -7.60
C LYS A 18 13.83 -5.00 -7.70
N HIS A 19 13.26 -4.17 -8.58
CA HIS A 19 13.64 -2.76 -8.73
C HIS A 19 13.38 -1.96 -7.44
N LEU A 20 12.21 -2.15 -6.82
CA LEU A 20 11.85 -1.52 -5.55
C LEU A 20 12.57 -2.12 -4.35
N THR A 21 13.39 -3.17 -4.55
CA THR A 21 14.11 -3.87 -3.49
C THR A 21 13.17 -4.43 -2.42
N ILE A 22 12.06 -5.04 -2.86
CA ILE A 22 11.08 -5.73 -2.01
C ILE A 22 10.90 -7.17 -2.47
N ALA A 23 10.44 -8.04 -1.58
CA ALA A 23 10.04 -9.39 -1.95
C ALA A 23 8.62 -9.37 -2.57
N PRO A 24 8.31 -10.24 -3.57
CA PRO A 24 6.95 -10.34 -4.13
C PRO A 24 5.84 -10.57 -3.08
N PRO A 25 6.03 -11.39 -2.02
CA PRO A 25 5.02 -11.54 -0.97
C PRO A 25 4.68 -10.24 -0.25
N THR A 26 5.59 -9.27 -0.21
CA THR A 26 5.32 -7.94 0.35
C THR A 26 4.25 -7.22 -0.46
N PHE A 27 4.34 -7.26 -1.79
CA PHE A 27 3.30 -6.68 -2.66
C PHE A 27 1.96 -7.38 -2.47
N ASP A 28 1.92 -8.71 -2.48
CA ASP A 28 0.68 -9.47 -2.28
C ASP A 28 0.04 -9.18 -0.92
N ASN A 29 0.84 -9.09 0.15
CA ASN A 29 0.37 -8.72 1.48
C ASN A 29 -0.27 -7.32 1.50
N HIS A 30 0.35 -6.38 0.80
CA HIS A 30 -0.15 -5.03 0.65
C HIS A 30 -1.47 -4.96 -0.14
N VAL A 31 -1.59 -5.73 -1.22
CA VAL A 31 -2.84 -5.87 -1.99
C VAL A 31 -3.93 -6.51 -1.12
N ALA A 32 -3.62 -7.59 -0.40
CA ALA A 32 -4.57 -8.26 0.49
C ALA A 32 -5.11 -7.32 1.58
N LYS A 33 -4.23 -6.55 2.22
CA LYS A 33 -4.63 -5.53 3.22
C LYS A 33 -5.46 -4.38 2.65
N ARG A 34 -5.24 -4.02 1.38
CA ARG A 34 -6.05 -3.01 0.68
C ARG A 34 -7.45 -3.54 0.35
N ALA A 35 -7.54 -4.80 -0.07
CA ALA A 35 -8.81 -5.47 -0.38
C ALA A 35 -9.61 -5.82 0.88
N ASN A 36 -8.93 -6.21 1.95
CA ASN A 36 -9.52 -6.56 3.24
C ASN A 36 -8.86 -5.80 4.39
N PRO A 37 -9.48 -4.69 4.86
CA PRO A 37 -9.00 -3.92 6.00
C PRO A 37 -8.91 -4.70 7.32
N ASP A 38 -9.60 -5.84 7.45
CA ASP A 38 -9.50 -6.68 8.65
C ASP A 38 -8.11 -7.34 8.79
N LEU A 39 -7.38 -7.51 7.67
CA LEU A 39 -6.01 -8.01 7.64
C LEU A 39 -4.96 -6.97 8.11
N LEU A 40 -5.37 -5.73 8.38
CA LEU A 40 -4.50 -4.73 8.98
C LEU A 40 -4.18 -5.11 10.43
N SER A 41 -2.98 -4.77 10.88
CA SER A 41 -2.69 -4.81 12.32
C SER A 41 -3.39 -3.66 13.04
N ASP A 42 -3.45 -3.74 14.37
CA ASP A 42 -4.21 -2.80 15.19
C ASP A 42 -3.71 -1.36 15.11
N ARG A 43 -2.42 -1.16 14.81
CA ARG A 43 -1.85 0.19 14.68
C ARG A 43 -2.36 0.89 13.40
N PRO A 44 -2.14 0.40 12.16
CA PRO A 44 -2.70 0.99 10.96
C PRO A 44 -4.23 1.15 11.01
N ARG A 45 -4.95 0.20 11.61
CA ARG A 45 -6.41 0.32 11.78
C ARG A 45 -6.78 1.54 12.63
N ARG A 46 -6.10 1.73 13.77
CA ARG A 46 -6.28 2.92 14.62
C ARG A 46 -5.83 4.20 13.93
N ASP A 47 -4.66 4.20 13.29
CA ASP A 47 -4.12 5.37 12.59
C ASP A 47 -5.08 5.84 11.49
N ASN A 48 -5.72 4.92 10.77
CA ASN A 48 -6.76 5.24 9.78
C ASN A 48 -8.03 5.82 10.40
N ALA A 49 -8.47 5.31 11.57
CA ALA A 49 -9.65 5.81 12.27
C ALA A 49 -9.41 7.17 12.95
N LEU A 50 -8.15 7.45 13.31
CA LEU A 50 -7.72 8.70 13.96
C LEU A 50 -7.27 9.76 12.95
N ARG A 51 -7.23 9.45 11.64
CA ARG A 51 -6.80 10.40 10.63
C ARG A 51 -7.82 11.55 10.59
N PRO A 52 -7.47 12.77 11.01
CA PRO A 52 -8.39 13.89 10.93
C PRO A 52 -8.79 14.11 9.45
N GLU A 53 -10.00 14.60 9.21
CA GLU A 53 -10.34 15.19 7.91
C GLU A 53 -9.26 16.24 7.54
N PRO A 54 -8.98 16.49 6.25
CA PRO A 54 -7.83 17.29 5.84
C PRO A 54 -7.95 18.74 6.33
N GLU A 55 -7.55 18.99 7.56
CA GLU A 55 -7.44 20.30 8.19
C GLU A 55 -6.05 20.85 7.88
N ILE A 56 -5.73 20.98 6.59
CA ILE A 56 -4.58 21.77 6.13
C ILE A 56 -4.99 22.50 4.84
N GLU A 57 -5.80 23.54 4.99
CA GLU A 57 -5.78 24.66 4.05
C GLU A 57 -4.42 25.35 4.23
N ARG A 58 -3.47 25.05 3.34
CA ARG A 58 -2.26 25.86 3.24
C ARG A 58 -2.64 27.14 2.49
N VAL A 59 -2.56 28.25 3.21
CA VAL A 59 -2.54 29.64 2.70
C VAL A 59 -1.52 29.79 1.58
#